data_AF-A0A545BLH9-F1
#
_entry.id   AF-A0A545BLH9-F1
#
_cell.length_a   1.000
_cell.length_b   1.000
_cell.length_c   1.000
_cell.angle_alpha   90.00
_cell.angle_beta   90.00
_cell.angle_gamma   90.00
#
_symmetry.space_group_name_H-M   'P 1'
#
loop_
_entity.id
_entity.type
_entity.pdbx_description
1 polymer ?
#
loop_
_entity_poly.entity_id
_entity_poly.type
_entity_poly.pdbx_seq_one_letter_code
_entity_poly.pdbx_strand_id
1 'polypeptide(L)'
;MSPPTRRPDGKETRGHNRITHHAIRQTVEAVTARAFRVGKDNVTAALEDDAGKLGVSVSIKLRLEPLLEPRNSSGTIFERAQQARAEITSRGTELAGLEIGRVDIRLTGGKQEVPKERRVT
;
A
#
# COMPACT_ATOMS: atom_id res chain seq x y z
N MET A 1 11.55 33.09 -43.66
CA MET A 1 12.11 31.72 -43.55
C MET A 1 11.77 31.19 -42.16
N SER A 2 10.90 30.19 -42.09
CA SER A 2 10.64 29.39 -40.86
C SER A 2 10.93 27.93 -41.22
N PRO A 3 11.59 27.16 -40.34
CA PRO A 3 10.88 26.15 -39.52
C PRO A 3 11.64 25.77 -38.21
N PRO A 4 11.21 24.75 -37.43
CA PRO A 4 9.85 24.37 -37.05
C PRO A 4 9.66 24.39 -35.51
N THR A 5 8.43 24.68 -35.09
CA THR A 5 7.90 24.38 -33.76
C THR A 5 7.76 22.86 -33.60
N ARG A 6 8.44 22.26 -32.61
CA ARG A 6 8.15 20.87 -32.18
C ARG A 6 7.91 20.78 -30.68
N ARG A 7 6.64 20.74 -30.31
CA ARG A 7 6.04 19.91 -29.22
C ARG A 7 4.67 19.49 -29.76
N PRO A 8 4.16 18.26 -29.53
CA PRO A 8 4.25 17.56 -28.24
C PRO A 8 4.35 16.02 -28.32
N ASP A 9 5.28 15.40 -27.58
CA ASP A 9 5.21 13.96 -27.28
C ASP A 9 4.84 13.76 -25.80
N GLY A 10 3.61 14.13 -25.47
CA GLY A 10 3.01 13.99 -24.13
C GLY A 10 2.36 12.62 -23.87
N LYS A 11 2.82 11.56 -24.54
CA LYS A 11 2.22 10.20 -24.42
C LYS A 11 3.13 9.13 -23.82
N GLU A 12 4.44 9.35 -23.72
CA GLU A 12 5.34 8.30 -23.22
C GLU A 12 5.40 8.23 -21.68
N THR A 13 5.33 9.34 -20.94
CA THR A 13 5.50 9.30 -19.47
C THR A 13 4.24 8.95 -18.67
N ARG A 14 3.04 9.10 -19.25
CA ARG A 14 1.77 8.82 -18.52
C ARG A 14 1.57 7.33 -18.25
N GLY A 15 1.98 6.47 -19.18
CA GLY A 15 1.90 5.00 -19.02
C GLY A 15 2.86 4.51 -17.94
N HIS A 16 4.12 4.92 -18.02
CA HIS A 16 5.15 4.55 -17.03
C HIS A 16 4.79 5.03 -15.63
N ASN A 17 4.34 6.28 -15.47
CA ASN A 17 3.94 6.76 -14.14
C ASN A 17 2.78 5.95 -13.54
N ARG A 18 1.79 5.59 -14.36
CA ARG A 18 0.67 4.75 -13.92
C ARG A 18 1.09 3.31 -13.58
N ILE A 19 2.02 2.73 -14.34
CA ILE A 19 2.58 1.38 -14.07
C ILE A 19 3.40 1.41 -12.78
N THR A 20 4.27 2.41 -12.59
CA THR A 20 5.08 2.58 -11.37
C THR A 20 4.17 2.77 -10.15
N HIS A 21 3.18 3.67 -10.22
CA HIS A 21 2.22 3.87 -9.13
C HIS A 21 1.43 2.58 -8.84
N HIS A 22 1.03 1.84 -9.86
CA HIS A 22 0.34 0.57 -9.67
C HIS A 22 1.22 -0.47 -8.96
N ALA A 23 2.49 -0.60 -9.39
CA ALA A 23 3.45 -1.53 -8.79
C ALA A 23 3.79 -1.17 -7.34
N ILE A 24 4.01 0.11 -7.06
CA ILE A 24 4.24 0.61 -5.69
C ILE A 24 3.01 0.32 -4.82
N ARG A 25 1.80 0.64 -5.30
CA ARG A 25 0.56 0.37 -4.57
C ARG A 25 0.43 -1.12 -4.21
N GLN A 26 0.65 -2.00 -5.19
CA GLN A 26 0.59 -3.45 -4.95
C GLN A 26 1.64 -3.94 -3.95
N THR A 27 2.84 -3.35 -3.98
CA THR A 27 3.91 -3.67 -3.04
C THR A 27 3.56 -3.20 -1.63
N VAL A 28 3.06 -1.98 -1.49
CA VAL A 28 2.60 -1.42 -0.21
C VAL A 28 1.49 -2.28 0.39
N GLU A 29 0.50 -2.68 -0.40
CA GLU A 29 -0.58 -3.58 0.03
C GLU A 29 -0.02 -4.92 0.53
N ALA A 30 0.91 -5.53 -0.21
CA ALA A 30 1.48 -6.83 0.14
C ALA A 30 2.36 -6.78 1.42
N VAL A 31 3.19 -5.75 1.55
CA VAL A 31 4.02 -5.51 2.75
C VAL A 31 3.13 -5.33 3.97
N THR A 32 2.11 -4.50 3.84
CA THR A 32 1.18 -4.21 4.92
C THR A 32 0.40 -5.47 5.32
N ALA A 33 -0.12 -6.22 4.35
CA ALA A 33 -0.82 -7.47 4.61
C ALA A 33 0.05 -8.46 5.40
N ARG A 34 1.34 -8.59 5.02
CA ARG A 34 2.30 -9.44 5.72
C ARG A 34 2.59 -8.95 7.14
N ALA A 35 2.88 -7.67 7.32
CA ALA A 35 3.22 -7.09 8.62
C ALA A 35 2.07 -7.22 9.63
N PHE A 36 0.83 -7.06 9.16
CA PHE A 36 -0.37 -7.16 10.00
C PHE A 36 -1.01 -8.56 10.03
N ARG A 37 -0.45 -9.52 9.28
CA ARG A 37 -0.97 -10.90 9.13
C ARG A 37 -2.45 -10.92 8.73
N VAL A 38 -2.85 -10.03 7.83
CA VAL A 38 -4.22 -9.94 7.29
C VAL A 38 -4.26 -10.36 5.82
N GLY A 39 -5.43 -10.79 5.33
CA GLY A 39 -5.64 -11.01 3.90
C GLY A 39 -5.50 -9.70 3.11
N LYS A 40 -5.01 -9.78 1.87
CA LYS A 40 -4.79 -8.60 1.00
C LYS A 40 -6.08 -7.81 0.75
N ASP A 41 -7.23 -8.48 0.70
CA ASP A 41 -8.55 -7.86 0.54
C ASP A 41 -8.95 -6.94 1.72
N ASN A 42 -8.25 -7.06 2.85
CA ASN A 42 -8.43 -6.20 4.02
C ASN A 42 -7.49 -4.99 4.02
N VAL A 43 -6.65 -4.84 3.00
CA VAL A 43 -5.68 -3.75 2.87
C VAL A 43 -6.00 -2.96 1.60
N THR A 44 -6.02 -1.64 1.71
CA THR A 44 -6.20 -0.76 0.56
C THR A 44 -5.16 0.34 0.64
N ALA A 45 -4.35 0.50 -0.40
CA ALA A 45 -3.37 1.58 -0.49
C ALA A 45 -3.77 2.59 -1.57
N ALA A 46 -3.61 3.86 -1.25
CA ALA A 46 -3.72 4.99 -2.16
C ALA A 46 -2.37 5.71 -2.21
N LEU A 47 -2.03 6.20 -3.40
CA LEU A 47 -0.83 6.98 -3.65
C LEU A 47 -1.23 8.36 -4.14
N GLU A 48 -0.59 9.38 -3.59
CA GLU A 48 -0.79 10.78 -3.97
C GLU A 48 0.56 11.49 -4.08
N ASP A 49 0.61 12.56 -4.86
CA ASP A 49 1.78 13.44 -4.91
C ASP A 49 1.76 14.36 -3.68
N ASP A 50 2.84 14.33 -2.90
CA ASP A 50 3.06 15.14 -1.70
C ASP A 50 4.19 16.12 -1.98
N ALA A 51 3.87 17.23 -2.66
CA ALA A 51 4.79 18.32 -2.98
C ALA A 51 6.09 17.86 -3.69
N GLY A 52 5.97 16.94 -4.66
CA GLY A 52 7.12 16.35 -5.37
C GLY A 52 7.78 15.17 -4.65
N LYS A 53 7.20 14.72 -3.53
CA LYS A 53 7.47 13.43 -2.88
C LYS A 53 6.27 12.49 -3.05
N LEU A 54 6.46 11.21 -2.79
CA LEU A 54 5.34 10.26 -2.83
C LEU A 54 4.64 10.17 -1.47
N GLY A 55 3.36 10.52 -1.43
CA GLY A 55 2.46 10.30 -0.31
C GLY A 55 1.81 8.92 -0.40
N VAL A 56 1.87 8.15 0.69
CA VAL A 56 1.27 6.82 0.78
C VAL A 56 0.23 6.79 1.89
N SER A 57 -1.01 6.48 1.54
CA SER A 57 -2.11 6.28 2.48
C SER A 57 -2.53 4.82 2.46
N VAL A 58 -2.51 4.15 3.61
CA VAL A 58 -2.89 2.74 3.73
C VAL A 58 -4.00 2.55 4.76
N SER A 59 -5.08 1.90 4.35
CA SER A 59 -6.19 1.51 5.23
C SER A 59 -6.17 0.01 5.46
N ILE A 60 -6.31 -0.40 6.71
CA ILE A 60 -6.25 -1.80 7.13
C ILE A 60 -7.51 -2.12 7.93
N LYS A 61 -8.24 -3.15 7.50
CA LYS A 61 -9.35 -3.72 8.25
C LYS A 61 -8.80 -4.82 9.16
N LEU A 62 -8.70 -4.52 10.45
CA LEU A 62 -8.25 -5.49 11.45
C LEU A 62 -9.43 -6.31 11.98
N ARG A 63 -9.23 -7.62 12.09
CA ARG A 63 -10.07 -8.49 12.92
C ARG A 63 -9.65 -8.28 14.37
N LEU A 64 -10.58 -7.83 15.20
CA LEU A 64 -10.40 -7.94 16.64
C LEU A 64 -10.70 -9.38 17.01
N GLU A 65 -9.67 -10.15 17.36
CA GLU A 65 -9.87 -11.45 18.00
C GLU A 65 -10.64 -11.23 19.31
N PRO A 66 -11.54 -12.16 19.69
CA PRO A 66 -12.27 -12.08 20.94
C PRO A 66 -11.29 -11.85 22.10
N LEU A 67 -11.58 -10.87 22.96
CA LEU A 67 -10.73 -10.47 24.10
C LEU A 67 -10.44 -11.63 25.08
N LEU A 68 -11.16 -12.73 24.96
CA LEU A 68 -11.14 -13.90 25.84
C LEU A 68 -10.08 -14.94 25.44
N GLU A 69 -9.46 -14.81 24.26
CA GLU A 69 -8.41 -15.74 23.83
C GLU A 69 -7.01 -15.18 24.15
N PRO A 70 -6.07 -16.02 24.66
CA PRO A 70 -4.69 -15.60 24.88
C PRO A 70 -4.09 -15.07 23.58
N ARG A 71 -3.66 -13.80 23.58
CA ARG A 71 -2.98 -13.20 22.43
C ARG A 71 -1.62 -13.87 22.23
N ASN A 72 -1.57 -14.88 21.37
CA ASN A 72 -0.33 -15.54 20.93
C ASN A 72 0.47 -14.70 19.93
N SER A 73 0.22 -13.39 19.89
CA SER A 73 0.70 -12.51 18.85
C SER A 73 1.98 -11.83 19.33
N SER A 74 3.12 -12.22 18.75
CA SER A 74 4.43 -11.60 19.01
C SER A 74 4.41 -10.12 18.61
N GLY A 75 4.32 -9.23 19.60
CA GLY A 75 4.38 -7.78 19.42
C GLY A 75 3.04 -7.06 19.29
N THR A 76 3.05 -5.79 19.67
CA THR A 76 1.93 -4.87 19.68
C THR A 76 1.52 -4.46 18.26
N ILE A 77 0.27 -4.00 18.09
CA ILE A 77 -0.20 -3.44 16.81
C ILE A 77 0.65 -2.22 16.39
N PHE A 78 1.14 -1.47 17.38
CA PHE A 78 2.02 -0.33 17.14
C PHE A 78 3.38 -0.76 16.57
N GLU A 79 4.02 -1.79 17.13
CA GLU A 79 5.27 -2.33 16.60
C GLU A 79 5.10 -2.84 15.16
N ARG A 80 3.98 -3.49 14.85
CA ARG A 80 3.66 -3.91 13.47
C ARG A 80 3.48 -2.73 12.52
N ALA A 81 2.83 -1.66 12.98
CA ALA A 81 2.68 -0.44 12.19
C ALA A 81 4.04 0.23 11.93
N GLN A 82 4.91 0.27 12.93
CA GLN A 82 6.27 0.81 12.79
C GLN A 82 7.12 -0.02 11.82
N GLN A 83 7.08 -1.35 11.92
CA GLN A 83 7.77 -2.23 10.98
C GLN A 83 7.22 -2.06 9.55
N ALA A 84 5.90 -2.04 9.39
CA ALA A 84 5.26 -1.82 8.09
C ALA A 84 5.68 -0.49 7.47
N ARG A 85 5.71 0.59 8.26
CA ARG A 85 6.14 1.91 7.81
C ARG A 85 7.59 1.88 7.31
N ALA A 86 8.51 1.26 8.07
CA ALA A 86 9.90 1.14 7.67
C ALA A 86 10.07 0.34 6.35
N GLU A 87 9.37 -0.79 6.22
CA GLU A 87 9.41 -1.61 5.01
C GLU A 87 8.79 -0.89 3.80
N ILE A 88 7.68 -0.16 3.98
CA ILE A 88 7.04 0.65 2.94
C ILE A 88 7.97 1.76 2.46
N THR A 89 8.60 2.49 3.39
CA THR A 89 9.54 3.56 3.06
C THR A 89 10.74 3.01 2.28
N SER A 90 11.34 1.91 2.74
CA SER A 90 12.49 1.28 2.08
C SER A 90 12.15 0.81 0.66
N ARG A 91 11.05 0.05 0.48
CA ARG A 91 10.66 -0.49 -0.83
C ARG A 91 10.09 0.57 -1.76
N GLY A 92 9.41 1.57 -1.22
CA GLY A 92 8.87 2.65 -2.03
C GLY A 92 9.96 3.53 -2.61
N THR A 93 11.03 3.82 -1.86
CA THR A 93 12.21 4.52 -2.41
C THR A 93 12.89 3.69 -3.51
N GLU A 94 13.02 2.37 -3.31
CA GLU A 94 13.62 1.46 -4.29
C GLU A 94 12.80 1.35 -5.60
N LEU A 95 11.48 1.25 -5.49
CA LEU A 95 10.59 1.05 -6.64
C LEU A 95 10.17 2.35 -7.34
N ALA A 96 10.04 3.45 -6.59
CA ALA A 96 9.61 4.73 -7.13
C ALA A 96 10.78 5.58 -7.65
N GLY A 97 11.99 5.33 -7.15
CA GLY A 97 13.13 6.25 -7.34
C GLY A 97 12.87 7.66 -6.79
N LEU A 98 11.81 7.81 -5.99
CA LEU A 98 11.33 9.06 -5.39
C LEU A 98 11.26 8.85 -3.87
N GLU A 99 11.65 9.88 -3.11
CA GLU A 99 11.51 9.84 -1.66
C GLU A 99 10.03 9.75 -1.25
N ILE A 100 9.71 8.85 -0.33
CA ILE A 100 8.41 8.86 0.35
C ILE A 100 8.40 10.00 1.37
N GLY A 101 7.52 10.98 1.15
CA GLY A 101 7.34 12.12 2.05
C GLY A 101 6.49 11.79 3.27
N ARG A 102 5.46 10.95 3.08
CA ARG A 102 4.47 10.65 4.12
C ARG A 102 3.91 9.23 3.98
N VAL A 103 3.71 8.57 5.13
CA VAL A 103 3.03 7.26 5.21
C VAL A 103 1.94 7.31 6.28
N ASP A 104 0.69 7.43 5.88
CA ASP A 104 -0.45 7.42 6.79
C ASP A 104 -1.04 6.00 6.86
N ILE A 105 -1.03 5.40 8.06
CA ILE A 105 -1.60 4.08 8.31
C ILE A 105 -2.87 4.24 9.13
N ARG A 106 -4.02 3.91 8.52
CA ARG A 106 -5.33 3.95 9.16
C ARG A 106 -5.77 2.53 9.52
N LEU A 107 -5.95 2.28 10.82
CA LEU A 107 -6.50 1.02 11.33
C LEU A 107 -8.01 1.17 11.51
N THR A 108 -8.78 0.28 10.90
CA THR A 108 -10.24 0.24 10.99
C THR A 108 -10.70 -1.13 11.50
N GLY A 109 -11.71 -1.15 12.38
CA GLY A 109 -12.37 -2.40 12.77
C GLY A 109 -13.32 -2.86 11.65
N GLY A 110 -13.16 -4.09 11.17
CA GLY A 110 -14.01 -4.64 10.11
C GLY A 110 -14.56 -6.04 10.46
N LYS A 111 -15.81 -6.31 10.09
CA LYS A 111 -16.33 -7.68 9.94
C LYS A 111 -15.88 -8.21 8.58
N GLN A 112 -15.24 -9.37 8.53
CA GLN A 112 -14.85 -9.97 7.25
C GLN A 112 -16.01 -10.79 6.67
N GLU A 113 -16.22 -10.70 5.36
CA GLU A 113 -16.93 -11.73 4.61
C GLU A 113 -16.08 -13.01 4.62
N VAL A 114 -16.67 -14.08 5.13
CA VAL A 114 -16.03 -15.40 5.19
C VAL A 114 -15.87 -15.89 3.75
N PRO A 115 -14.66 -16.28 3.29
CA PRO A 115 -14.51 -16.86 1.97
C PRO A 115 -15.40 -18.10 1.89
N LYS A 116 -16.37 -18.12 0.97
CA LYS A 116 -17.17 -19.33 0.71
C LYS A 116 -16.21 -20.42 0.25
N GLU A 117 -15.99 -21.39 1.14
CA GLU A 117 -15.32 -22.64 0.84
C GLU A 117 -16.00 -23.25 -0.39
N ARG A 118 -15.32 -23.23 -1.55
CA ARG A 118 -15.76 -23.97 -2.72
C ARG A 118 -15.60 -25.45 -2.38
N ARG A 119 -16.68 -26.06 -1.89
CA ARG A 119 -16.84 -27.51 -1.89
C ARG A 119 -16.79 -27.96 -3.35
N VAL A 120 -15.66 -28.56 -3.73
CA VAL A 120 -15.60 -29.42 -4.91
C VAL A 120 -16.46 -30.64 -4.60
N THR A 121 -17.44 -30.88 -5.46
CA THR A 121 -18.31 -32.07 -5.44
C THR A 121 -17.82 -33.02 -6.51
#